data_AF-A0AA36GAC9-F1
#
_entry.id   AF-A0AA36GAC9-F1
#
_cell.length_a   1.000
_cell.length_b   1.000
_cell.length_c   1.000
_cell.angle_alpha   90.00
_cell.angle_beta   90.00
_cell.angle_gamma   90.00
#
_symmetry.space_group_name_H-M   'P 1'
#
loop_
_entity.id
_entity.type
_entity.pdbx_description
1 polymer ?
#
loop_
_entity_poly.entity_id
_entity_poly.type
_entity_poly.pdbx_seq_one_letter_code
_entity_poly.pdbx_strand_id
1 'polypeptide(L)'
;MLLYSLIVIAAAPYFCTANILRHKQRRHLSDLPWSRPTCDVAETCRTNTYGYRFSFCGCPNDSECPDGDFSHVVQGIRYDFCQKLDIPVCEKGQLAHRTDGIQVKLSCTCPDYMHLERKEPKNGKFSEFTCESLPVCAEEEMCRLETFIASKTTCTCPGEKVCVVEKEKRNTGIGRCKDPSI
;
A
#
# COMPACT_ATOMS: atom_id res chain seq x y z
N MET A 1 31.32 59.28 -10.71
CA MET A 1 30.33 58.91 -9.68
C MET A 1 28.85 59.11 -10.09
N LEU A 2 28.53 59.86 -11.16
CA LEU A 2 27.12 60.11 -11.55
C LEU A 2 26.47 59.03 -12.45
N LEU A 3 27.25 58.17 -13.11
CA LEU A 3 26.72 57.12 -14.00
C LEU A 3 26.14 55.90 -13.26
N TYR A 4 26.70 55.53 -12.11
CA TYR A 4 26.21 54.39 -11.33
C TYR A 4 24.81 54.64 -10.75
N SER A 5 24.51 55.88 -10.36
CA SER A 5 23.23 56.26 -9.77
C SER A 5 22.08 56.22 -10.79
N LEU A 6 22.34 56.48 -12.07
CA LEU A 6 21.32 56.43 -13.13
C LEU A 6 20.92 55.00 -13.49
N ILE A 7 21.86 54.04 -13.44
CA ILE A 7 21.60 52.63 -13.76
C ILE A 7 20.69 51.98 -12.69
N VAL A 8 20.88 52.34 -11.41
CA VAL A 8 20.06 51.81 -10.31
C VAL A 8 18.61 52.33 -10.39
N ILE A 9 18.41 53.59 -10.80
CA ILE A 9 17.07 54.19 -10.92
C ILE A 9 16.32 53.59 -12.14
N ALA A 10 17.01 53.29 -13.24
CA ALA A 10 16.39 52.69 -14.42
C ALA A 10 15.97 51.22 -14.21
N ALA A 11 16.60 50.49 -13.29
CA ALA A 11 16.32 49.07 -13.03
C ALA A 11 15.18 48.84 -12.01
N ALA A 12 14.91 49.81 -11.12
CA ALA A 12 13.87 49.70 -10.09
C ALA A 12 12.45 49.33 -10.59
N PRO A 13 11.93 49.89 -11.71
CA PRO A 13 10.61 49.50 -12.22
C PRO A 13 10.57 48.07 -12.80
N TYR A 14 11.70 47.54 -13.29
CA TYR A 14 11.79 46.16 -13.78
C TYR A 14 11.79 45.13 -12.63
N PHE A 15 12.42 45.45 -11.50
CA PHE A 15 12.37 44.58 -10.32
C PHE A 15 10.99 44.59 -9.63
N CYS A 16 10.28 45.72 -9.63
CA CYS A 16 8.93 45.78 -9.08
C CYS A 16 7.92 45.00 -9.92
N THR A 17 7.97 45.10 -11.26
CA THR A 17 7.07 44.36 -12.15
C THR A 17 7.31 42.85 -12.16
N ALA A 18 8.58 42.41 -12.09
CA ALA A 18 8.92 40.99 -12.00
C ALA A 18 8.41 40.32 -10.71
N ASN A 19 8.45 41.02 -9.57
CA ASN A 19 7.95 40.50 -8.30
C ASN A 19 6.41 40.48 -8.23
N ILE A 20 5.73 41.47 -8.83
CA ILE A 20 4.25 41.49 -8.90
C ILE A 20 3.74 40.36 -9.80
N LEU A 21 4.38 40.09 -10.94
CA LEU A 21 4.05 38.95 -11.81
C LEU A 21 4.29 37.61 -11.11
N ARG A 22 5.41 37.45 -10.38
CA ARG A 22 5.66 36.23 -9.57
C ARG A 22 4.62 36.02 -8.47
N HIS A 23 4.15 37.09 -7.82
CA HIS A 23 3.10 36.98 -6.79
C HIS A 23 1.71 36.71 -7.38
N LYS A 24 1.45 37.13 -8.62
CA LYS A 24 0.20 36.84 -9.34
C LYS A 24 0.19 35.39 -9.88
N GLN A 25 1.34 34.89 -10.33
CA GLN A 25 1.51 33.52 -10.79
C GLN A 25 1.48 32.48 -9.65
N ARG A 26 2.00 32.80 -8.45
CA ARG A 26 1.85 31.92 -7.28
C ARG A 26 0.40 31.78 -6.80
N ARG A 27 -0.40 32.86 -6.88
CA ARG A 27 -1.82 32.82 -6.50
C ARG A 27 -2.64 31.96 -7.46
N HIS A 28 -2.38 32.02 -8.76
CA HIS A 28 -3.06 31.17 -9.74
C HIS A 28 -2.79 29.66 -9.59
N LEU A 29 -1.66 29.24 -9.01
CA LEU A 29 -1.42 27.83 -8.71
C LEU A 29 -2.13 27.35 -7.43
N SER A 30 -2.62 28.28 -6.60
CA SER A 30 -3.34 27.97 -5.35
C SER A 30 -4.86 27.89 -5.55
N ASP A 31 -5.36 28.44 -6.67
CA ASP A 31 -6.79 28.59 -6.98
C ASP A 31 -7.35 27.49 -7.90
N LEU A 32 -6.52 26.54 -8.34
CA LEU A 32 -7.03 25.30 -8.90
C LEU A 32 -7.49 24.44 -7.71
N PRO A 33 -8.77 24.06 -7.60
CA PRO A 33 -9.18 23.07 -6.63
C PRO A 33 -8.42 21.79 -7.01
N TRP A 34 -7.32 21.51 -6.31
CA TRP A 34 -6.66 20.21 -6.40
C TRP A 34 -7.61 19.22 -5.71
N SER A 35 -8.64 18.79 -6.44
CA SER A 35 -9.49 17.69 -6.06
C SER A 35 -8.66 16.42 -6.20
N ARG A 36 -8.63 15.60 -5.16
CA ARG A 36 -8.05 14.26 -5.26
C ARG A 36 -8.73 13.52 -6.42
N PRO A 37 -8.01 12.67 -7.17
CA PRO A 37 -8.65 11.84 -8.18
C PRO A 37 -9.74 10.98 -7.54
N THR A 38 -10.75 10.60 -8.32
CA THR A 38 -11.75 9.63 -7.87
C THR A 38 -11.15 8.22 -7.86
N CYS A 39 -11.41 7.46 -6.80
CA CYS A 39 -10.93 6.08 -6.70
C CYS A 39 -11.60 5.18 -7.74
N ASP A 40 -10.83 4.23 -8.29
CA ASP A 40 -11.43 3.07 -8.94
C ASP A 40 -12.15 2.18 -7.90
N VAL A 41 -13.10 1.35 -8.33
CA VAL A 41 -13.93 0.51 -7.48
C VAL A 41 -13.10 -0.33 -6.52
N ALA A 42 -12.06 -0.99 -7.03
CA ALA A 42 -11.20 -1.89 -6.25
C ALA A 42 -9.92 -1.22 -5.73
N GLU A 43 -9.85 0.11 -5.78
CA GLU A 43 -8.72 0.90 -5.31
C GLU A 43 -8.99 1.47 -3.92
N THR A 44 -7.96 1.46 -3.08
CA THR A 44 -8.09 1.91 -1.69
C THR A 44 -8.20 3.42 -1.61
N CYS A 45 -9.22 3.91 -0.89
CA CYS A 45 -9.39 5.32 -0.60
C CYS A 45 -8.60 5.78 0.65
N ARG A 46 -8.44 4.89 1.65
CA ARG A 46 -7.64 5.15 2.85
C ARG A 46 -6.90 3.91 3.35
N THR A 47 -5.64 4.08 3.74
CA THR A 47 -4.84 3.03 4.40
C THR A 47 -4.61 3.42 5.86
N ASN A 48 -4.83 2.47 6.76
CA ASN A 48 -4.55 2.60 8.19
C ASN A 48 -3.38 1.67 8.57
N THR A 49 -2.24 2.24 8.90
CA THR A 49 -1.05 1.48 9.28
C THR A 49 -0.25 2.21 10.36
N TYR A 50 0.24 1.48 11.37
CA TYR A 50 1.02 2.03 12.48
C TYR A 50 0.39 3.25 13.20
N GLY A 51 -0.95 3.32 13.25
CA GLY A 51 -1.68 4.44 13.86
C GLY A 51 -1.80 5.69 12.97
N TYR A 52 -1.25 5.65 11.74
CA TYR A 52 -1.38 6.72 10.75
C TYR A 52 -2.49 6.40 9.74
N ARG A 53 -3.19 7.46 9.31
CA ARG A 53 -4.25 7.40 8.29
C ARG A 53 -3.78 8.13 7.04
N PHE A 54 -3.75 7.45 5.91
CA PHE A 54 -3.35 8.03 4.62
C PHE A 54 -4.53 7.97 3.65
N SER A 55 -4.90 9.10 3.04
CA SER A 55 -5.98 9.17 2.04
C SER A 55 -5.42 9.50 0.67
N PHE A 56 -5.86 8.77 -0.36
CA PHE A 56 -5.26 8.83 -1.70
C PHE A 56 -6.19 9.47 -2.74
N CYS A 57 -7.44 9.01 -2.76
CA CYS A 57 -8.45 9.38 -3.74
C CYS A 57 -9.79 9.68 -3.04
N GLY A 58 -10.67 10.42 -3.71
CA GLY A 58 -12.05 10.66 -3.28
C GLY A 58 -12.98 9.55 -3.73
N CYS A 59 -14.02 9.25 -2.96
CA CYS A 59 -15.02 8.29 -3.40
C CYS A 59 -15.98 8.90 -4.43
N PRO A 60 -16.61 8.07 -5.28
CA PRO A 60 -17.58 8.56 -6.26
C PRO A 60 -18.67 9.42 -5.61
N ASN A 61 -19.19 10.41 -6.34
CA ASN A 61 -20.18 11.37 -5.84
C ASN A 61 -19.70 12.24 -4.65
N ASP A 62 -18.40 12.52 -4.59
CA ASP A 62 -17.76 13.32 -3.54
C ASP A 62 -18.04 12.80 -2.11
N SER A 63 -18.31 11.50 -1.97
CA SER A 63 -18.53 10.89 -0.66
C SER A 63 -17.20 10.74 0.09
N GLU A 64 -17.28 10.78 1.41
CA GLU A 64 -16.12 10.46 2.24
C GLU A 64 -15.78 8.97 2.18
N CYS A 65 -14.50 8.65 2.36
CA CYS A 65 -14.02 7.28 2.46
C CYS A 65 -14.52 6.65 3.78
N PRO A 66 -15.38 5.62 3.72
CA PRO A 66 -16.07 5.08 4.90
C PRO A 66 -15.08 4.52 5.92
N ASP A 67 -15.26 4.86 7.20
CA ASP A 67 -14.39 4.39 8.30
C ASP A 67 -14.79 2.99 8.75
N GLY A 68 -14.39 2.04 7.94
CA GLY A 68 -14.28 0.67 8.36
C GLY A 68 -15.29 -0.30 7.82
N ASP A 69 -16.38 0.21 7.26
CA ASP A 69 -17.50 -0.58 6.75
C ASP A 69 -17.08 -1.48 5.59
N PHE A 70 -16.13 -1.01 4.77
CA PHE A 70 -15.61 -1.71 3.59
C PHE A 70 -14.09 -1.90 3.67
N SER A 71 -13.59 -2.27 4.85
CA SER A 71 -12.16 -2.56 5.02
C SER A 71 -11.79 -3.98 4.63
N HIS A 72 -10.60 -4.13 4.04
CA HIS A 72 -9.92 -5.41 3.91
C HIS A 72 -8.54 -5.37 4.57
N VAL A 73 -8.13 -6.47 5.18
CA VAL A 73 -6.80 -6.63 5.76
C VAL A 73 -5.93 -7.43 4.80
N VAL A 74 -4.85 -6.84 4.31
CA VAL A 74 -3.89 -7.49 3.43
C VAL A 74 -2.52 -7.38 4.08
N GLN A 75 -1.88 -8.53 4.35
CA GLN A 75 -0.57 -8.59 5.03
C GLN A 75 -0.53 -7.80 6.35
N GLY A 76 -1.62 -7.82 7.13
CA GLY A 76 -1.73 -7.13 8.41
C GLY A 76 -2.00 -5.61 8.31
N ILE A 77 -2.10 -5.06 7.09
CA ILE A 77 -2.44 -3.65 6.87
C ILE A 77 -3.93 -3.56 6.51
N ARG A 78 -4.63 -2.60 7.13
CA ARG A 78 -6.04 -2.34 6.87
C ARG A 78 -6.18 -1.29 5.77
N TYR A 79 -6.92 -1.66 4.73
CA TYR A 79 -7.23 -0.84 3.56
C TYR A 79 -8.73 -0.62 3.49
N ASP A 80 -9.16 0.63 3.42
CA ASP A 80 -10.56 1.04 3.31
C ASP A 80 -10.91 1.39 1.86
N PHE A 81 -12.06 0.89 1.40
CA PHE A 81 -12.56 1.07 0.05
C PHE A 81 -13.84 1.91 0.05
N CYS A 82 -14.17 2.54 -1.08
CA CYS A 82 -15.36 3.37 -1.21
C CYS A 82 -16.67 2.60 -1.16
N GLN A 83 -16.61 1.30 -1.47
CA GLN A 83 -17.76 0.41 -1.50
C GLN A 83 -17.35 -1.00 -1.08
N LYS A 84 -18.34 -1.81 -0.71
CA LYS A 84 -18.13 -3.23 -0.44
C LYS A 84 -17.58 -3.91 -1.71
N LEU A 85 -16.49 -4.65 -1.55
CA LEU A 85 -15.91 -5.46 -2.60
C LEU A 85 -16.36 -6.92 -2.45
N ASP A 86 -16.77 -7.52 -3.56
CA ASP A 86 -16.92 -8.97 -3.68
C ASP A 86 -15.63 -9.52 -4.28
N ILE A 87 -14.65 -9.83 -3.42
CA ILE A 87 -13.29 -10.19 -3.84
C ILE A 87 -13.21 -11.71 -4.02
N PRO A 88 -13.00 -12.22 -5.25
CA PRO A 88 -12.90 -13.65 -5.47
C PRO A 88 -11.59 -14.23 -4.88
N VAL A 89 -11.55 -15.56 -4.74
CA VAL A 89 -10.31 -16.28 -4.39
C VAL A 89 -9.46 -16.43 -5.65
N CYS A 90 -8.16 -16.19 -5.55
CA CYS A 90 -7.23 -16.29 -6.68
C CYS A 90 -6.91 -17.75 -7.05
N GLU A 91 -6.70 -17.99 -8.35
CA GLU A 91 -6.01 -19.18 -8.86
C GLU A 91 -4.47 -19.02 -8.76
N LYS A 92 -3.75 -20.13 -8.96
CA LYS A 92 -2.28 -20.12 -8.99
C LYS A 92 -1.78 -19.23 -10.14
N GLY A 93 -0.81 -18.36 -9.84
CA GLY A 93 -0.20 -17.42 -10.78
C GLY A 93 -1.05 -16.20 -11.08
N GLN A 94 -2.28 -16.10 -10.54
CA GLN A 94 -3.16 -14.96 -10.76
C GLN A 94 -2.70 -13.75 -9.95
N LEU A 95 -2.87 -12.55 -10.53
CA LEU A 95 -2.63 -11.28 -9.86
C LEU A 95 -3.63 -11.09 -8.71
N ALA A 96 -3.13 -11.10 -7.48
CA ALA A 96 -3.91 -10.85 -6.27
C ALA A 96 -4.16 -9.37 -6.08
N HIS A 97 -3.09 -8.57 -6.09
CA HIS A 97 -3.19 -7.13 -5.93
C HIS A 97 -1.97 -6.41 -6.47
N ARG A 98 -2.14 -5.10 -6.63
CA ARG A 98 -1.10 -4.17 -7.04
C ARG A 98 -0.98 -3.05 -6.02
N THR A 99 0.23 -2.66 -5.67
CA THR A 99 0.47 -1.49 -4.83
C THR A 99 1.16 -0.36 -5.59
N ASP A 100 0.71 0.87 -5.33
CA ASP A 100 1.41 2.11 -5.65
C ASP A 100 1.78 2.78 -4.32
N GLY A 101 3.04 2.67 -3.92
CA GLY A 101 3.48 3.01 -2.57
C GLY A 101 2.72 2.22 -1.50
N ILE A 102 1.83 2.91 -0.77
CA ILE A 102 0.99 2.35 0.31
C ILE A 102 -0.51 2.28 -0.05
N GLN A 103 -0.87 2.64 -1.29
CA GLN A 103 -2.20 2.45 -1.85
C GLN A 103 -2.25 1.06 -2.52
N VAL A 104 -3.35 0.32 -2.32
CA VAL A 104 -3.53 -0.99 -2.96
C VAL A 104 -4.77 -1.00 -3.86
N LYS A 105 -4.64 -1.73 -4.96
CA LYS A 105 -5.75 -2.13 -5.82
C LYS A 105 -5.89 -3.64 -5.76
N LEU A 106 -7.03 -4.11 -5.26
CA LEU A 106 -7.32 -5.55 -5.08
C LEU A 106 -7.93 -6.14 -6.35
N SER A 107 -7.52 -7.35 -6.69
CA SER A 107 -8.10 -8.15 -7.78
C SER A 107 -8.73 -9.43 -7.25
N CYS A 108 -8.03 -10.13 -6.34
CA CYS A 108 -8.50 -11.35 -5.67
C CYS A 108 -7.72 -11.58 -4.36
N THR A 109 -8.19 -12.52 -3.53
CA THR A 109 -7.53 -12.90 -2.27
C THR A 109 -6.84 -14.25 -2.40
N CYS A 110 -5.58 -14.36 -1.97
CA CYS A 110 -4.91 -15.66 -1.94
C CYS A 110 -5.50 -16.53 -0.83
N PRO A 111 -5.79 -17.82 -1.09
CA PRO A 111 -6.16 -18.76 -0.05
C PRO A 111 -4.96 -19.11 0.84
N ASP A 112 -5.22 -19.63 2.04
CA ASP A 112 -4.19 -19.87 3.08
C ASP A 112 -3.07 -20.85 2.66
N TYR A 113 -3.34 -21.72 1.67
CA TYR A 113 -2.37 -22.67 1.12
C TYR A 113 -1.48 -22.08 0.00
N MET A 114 -1.64 -20.79 -0.31
CA MET A 114 -0.82 -20.05 -1.25
C MET A 114 -0.16 -18.86 -0.56
N HIS A 115 0.95 -18.39 -1.12
CA HIS A 115 1.62 -17.18 -0.66
C HIS A 115 1.60 -16.10 -1.73
N LEU A 116 1.65 -14.85 -1.25
CA LEU A 116 1.82 -13.68 -2.11
C LEU A 116 3.30 -13.58 -2.51
N GLU A 117 3.56 -13.77 -3.79
CA GLU A 117 4.86 -13.54 -4.40
C GLU A 117 4.86 -12.16 -5.07
N ARG A 118 5.85 -11.32 -4.73
CA ARG A 118 6.05 -10.04 -5.41
C ARG A 118 6.72 -10.30 -6.75
N LYS A 119 6.07 -9.93 -7.86
CA LYS A 119 6.70 -9.94 -9.18
C LYS A 119 7.65 -8.76 -9.32
N GLU A 120 8.76 -8.97 -10.01
CA GLU A 120 9.70 -7.89 -10.31
C GLU A 120 9.02 -6.80 -11.15
N PRO A 121 9.10 -5.53 -10.74
CA PRO A 121 8.38 -4.47 -11.42
C PRO A 121 9.07 -4.15 -12.75
N LYS A 122 8.42 -4.45 -13.89
CA LYS A 122 8.96 -4.14 -15.23
C LYS A 122 9.32 -2.65 -15.41
N ASN A 123 8.57 -1.75 -14.74
CA ASN A 123 8.69 -0.30 -14.89
C ASN A 123 8.89 0.44 -13.55
N GLY A 124 9.17 -0.26 -12.44
CA GLY A 124 9.46 0.32 -11.11
C GLY A 124 8.34 1.10 -10.41
N LYS A 125 7.25 1.47 -11.09
CA LYS A 125 6.18 2.32 -10.52
C LYS A 125 5.25 1.60 -9.56
N PHE A 126 4.98 0.33 -9.82
CA PHE A 126 3.99 -0.44 -9.06
C PHE A 126 4.59 -1.78 -8.66
N SER A 127 4.18 -2.30 -7.50
CA SER A 127 4.49 -3.69 -7.14
C SER A 127 3.28 -4.55 -7.40
N GLU A 128 3.47 -5.64 -8.13
CA GLU A 128 2.41 -6.61 -8.43
C GLU A 128 2.65 -7.86 -7.59
N PHE A 129 1.58 -8.41 -7.02
CA PHE A 129 1.62 -9.59 -6.18
C PHE A 129 0.73 -10.66 -6.75
N THR A 130 1.28 -11.85 -6.97
CA THR A 130 0.55 -13.03 -7.47
C THR A 130 0.45 -14.10 -6.39
N CYS A 131 -0.59 -14.93 -6.45
CA CYS A 131 -0.68 -16.08 -5.56
C CYS A 131 0.10 -17.25 -6.12
N GLU A 132 1.08 -17.74 -5.38
CA GLU A 132 1.87 -18.91 -5.75
C GLU A 132 1.73 -20.02 -4.74
N SER A 133 1.91 -21.26 -5.19
CA SER A 133 1.94 -22.42 -4.30
C SER A 133 3.06 -22.27 -3.29
N LEU A 134 2.78 -22.58 -2.03
CA LEU A 134 3.82 -22.72 -1.02
C LEU A 134 4.71 -23.94 -1.35
N PRO A 135 6.03 -23.85 -1.16
CA PRO A 135 6.90 -25.02 -1.22
C PRO A 135 6.54 -26.00 -0.10
N VAL A 136 6.91 -27.27 -0.26
CA VAL A 136 6.82 -28.24 0.83
C VAL A 136 7.97 -27.99 1.80
N CYS A 137 7.69 -27.94 3.10
CA CYS A 137 8.72 -27.71 4.11
C CYS A 137 9.77 -28.83 4.11
N ALA A 138 11.05 -28.44 4.19
CA ALA A 138 12.13 -29.36 4.56
C ALA A 138 11.99 -29.81 6.02
N GLU A 139 12.72 -30.86 6.42
CA GLU A 139 12.74 -31.30 7.81
C GLU A 139 13.18 -30.16 8.73
N GLU A 140 12.44 -29.98 9.83
CA GLU A 140 12.63 -28.91 10.83
C GLU A 140 12.52 -27.47 10.33
N GLU A 141 12.14 -27.27 9.06
CA GLU A 141 11.90 -25.95 8.50
C GLU A 141 10.70 -25.28 9.18
N MET A 142 10.81 -23.97 9.38
CA MET A 142 9.72 -23.16 9.88
C MET A 142 8.61 -23.08 8.83
N CYS A 143 7.40 -23.52 9.17
CA CYS A 143 6.21 -23.47 8.31
C CYS A 143 5.41 -22.17 8.46
N ARG A 144 5.57 -21.48 9.59
CA ARG A 144 4.89 -20.21 9.86
C ARG A 144 5.73 -19.32 10.78
N LEU A 145 5.73 -18.02 10.52
CA LEU A 145 6.29 -17.01 11.41
C LEU A 145 5.18 -16.07 11.85
N GLU A 146 4.96 -15.97 13.15
CA GLU A 146 4.03 -15.01 13.74
C GLU A 146 4.80 -13.94 14.51
N THR A 147 4.53 -12.69 14.15
CA THR A 147 5.04 -11.51 14.84
C THR A 147 3.85 -10.69 15.32
N PHE A 148 4.08 -9.68 16.16
CA PHE A 148 3.01 -8.79 16.59
C PHE A 148 2.34 -8.02 15.44
N ILE A 149 3.03 -7.86 14.30
CA ILE A 149 2.57 -7.08 13.14
C ILE A 149 1.92 -7.98 12.08
N ALA A 150 2.44 -9.20 11.91
CA ALA A 150 2.06 -10.07 10.80
C ALA A 150 2.26 -11.54 11.11
N SER A 151 1.39 -12.38 10.54
CA SER A 151 1.58 -13.83 10.41
C SER A 151 1.93 -14.14 8.95
N LYS A 152 2.97 -14.95 8.73
CA LYS A 152 3.44 -15.35 7.40
C LYS A 152 3.63 -16.86 7.36
N THR A 153 2.87 -17.54 6.50
CA THR A 153 3.12 -18.95 6.14
C THR A 153 4.26 -19.01 5.13
N THR A 154 5.22 -19.90 5.34
CA THR A 154 6.47 -20.01 4.55
C THR A 154 6.50 -21.25 3.69
N CYS A 155 5.90 -22.35 4.16
CA CYS A 155 5.83 -23.62 3.43
C CYS A 155 4.64 -24.45 3.94
N THR A 156 4.24 -25.45 3.16
CA THR A 156 3.20 -26.43 3.53
C THR A 156 3.85 -27.68 4.11
N CYS A 157 3.35 -28.18 5.23
CA CYS A 157 3.89 -29.37 5.86
C CYS A 157 3.70 -30.63 4.99
N PRO A 158 4.72 -31.50 4.89
CA PRO A 158 4.61 -32.74 4.12
C PRO A 158 3.71 -33.77 4.83
N GLY A 159 2.95 -34.53 4.05
CA GLY A 159 2.12 -35.64 4.54
C GLY A 159 0.93 -35.17 5.38
N GLU A 160 0.66 -35.87 6.48
CA GLU A 160 -0.42 -35.54 7.43
C GLU A 160 0.06 -34.61 8.57
N LYS A 161 1.28 -34.09 8.48
CA LYS A 161 1.83 -33.17 9.49
C LYS A 161 1.11 -31.83 9.45
N VAL A 162 0.95 -31.23 10.62
CA VAL A 162 0.33 -29.92 10.82
C VAL A 162 1.36 -28.90 11.27
N CYS A 163 1.18 -27.65 10.85
CA CYS A 163 2.04 -26.55 11.27
C CYS A 163 1.64 -26.10 12.68
N VAL A 164 2.45 -26.45 13.69
CA VAL A 164 2.18 -26.11 15.09
C VAL A 164 3.02 -24.90 15.48
N VAL A 165 2.35 -23.78 15.82
CA VAL A 165 2.99 -22.54 16.26
C VAL A 165 3.29 -22.60 17.74
N GLU A 166 4.58 -22.54 18.07
CA GLU A 166 5.07 -22.43 19.44
C GLU A 166 5.49 -20.99 19.74
N LYS A 167 5.07 -20.46 20.89
CA LYS A 167 5.52 -19.15 21.35
C LYS A 167 6.97 -19.23 21.80
N GLU A 168 7.87 -18.62 21.04
CA GLU A 168 9.29 -18.56 21.40
C GLU A 168 9.58 -17.35 22.30
N LYS A 169 8.89 -16.23 22.07
CA LYS A 169 9.03 -14.97 22.84
C LYS A 169 7.67 -14.32 23.07
N ARG A 170 7.64 -13.29 23.93
CA ARG A 170 6.42 -12.56 24.32
C ARG A 170 5.55 -12.12 23.12
N ASN A 171 6.18 -11.81 21.97
CA ASN A 171 5.53 -11.27 20.78
C ASN A 171 5.90 -12.03 19.47
N THR A 172 6.45 -13.25 19.58
CA THR A 172 6.91 -14.02 18.40
C THR A 172 6.57 -15.49 18.56
N GLY A 173 5.90 -16.05 17.55
CA GLY A 173 5.60 -17.47 17.42
C GLY A 173 6.29 -18.07 16.20
N ILE A 174 6.83 -19.27 16.34
CA ILE A 174 7.45 -20.02 15.25
C ILE A 174 6.68 -21.32 15.07
N GLY A 175 6.17 -21.51 13.86
CA GLY A 175 5.50 -22.73 13.40
C GLY A 175 6.49 -23.75 12.89
N ARG A 176 6.38 -24.99 13.36
CA ARG A 176 7.10 -26.16 12.80
C ARG A 176 6.14 -27.28 12.47
N CYS A 177 6.47 -28.07 11.46
CA CYS A 177 5.67 -29.23 11.08
C CYS A 177 5.81 -30.35 12.11
N LYS A 178 4.69 -30.74 12.73
CA LYS A 178 4.60 -31.83 13.69
C LYS A 178 3.50 -32.79 13.32
N ASP A 179 3.63 -34.03 13.76
CA ASP A 179 2.55 -35.00 13.66
C ASP A 179 1.41 -34.58 14.61
N PRO A 180 0.14 -34.64 14.17
CA PRO A 180 -1.01 -34.19 14.98
C PRO A 180 -1.23 -35.02 16.26
N SER A 181 -0.46 -36.10 16.45
CA SER A 181 -0.59 -37.08 17.53
C SER A 181 0.39 -36.87 18.70
N ILE A 182 1.22 -35.82 18.67
CA ILE A 182 2.25 -35.50 19.68
C ILE A 182 1.95 -34.13 20.29
#